data_AF-A0A2D6W734-F1
#
_entry.id   AF-A0A2D6W734-F1
#
_cell.length_a   1.000
_cell.length_b   1.000
_cell.length_c   1.000
_cell.angle_alpha   90.00
_cell.angle_beta   90.00
_cell.angle_gamma   90.00
#
_symmetry.space_group_name_H-M   'P 1'
#
loop_
_entity.id
_entity.type
_entity.pdbx_description
1 polymer ?
#
loop_
_entity_poly.entity_id
_entity_poly.type
_entity_poly.pdbx_seq_one_letter_code
_entity_poly.pdbx_strand_id
1 'polypeptide(L)'
;MNFVKHLRRLPFFYFFIILFLFISQTKSNAQLKTNNKTISGSGQFGGTSIIGPKPSEFKNTTKKITYLAVSDHREWTNDQGKIIKARLIAFDSGDKQKFIPPTIIKDKNIRMLVGQKPYIFPLSKLNEVNQKEIVELNNGFKAHYKRVQQTQKKKNSK
;
A
#
# COMPACT_ATOMS: atom_id res chain seq x y z
N MET A 1 19.86 -54.36 27.84
CA MET A 1 19.98 -52.94 28.24
C MET A 1 21.24 -52.39 27.58
N ASN A 2 21.10 -51.72 26.43
CA ASN A 2 22.06 -50.78 25.88
C ASN A 2 21.37 -50.01 24.74
N PHE A 3 21.55 -48.71 24.80
CA PHE A 3 20.73 -47.67 24.18
C PHE A 3 21.64 -46.93 23.19
N VAL A 4 21.04 -46.25 22.20
CA VAL A 4 21.56 -45.04 21.52
C VAL A 4 22.21 -45.20 20.11
N LYS A 5 21.54 -44.49 19.17
CA LYS A 5 21.99 -43.76 17.95
C LYS A 5 22.55 -44.56 16.77
N HIS A 6 21.87 -44.49 15.62
CA HIS A 6 22.33 -43.59 14.54
C HIS A 6 21.23 -43.28 13.52
N LEU A 7 20.75 -42.04 13.61
CA LEU A 7 19.89 -41.34 12.67
C LEU A 7 20.77 -40.91 11.48
N ARG A 8 20.66 -41.56 10.31
CA ARG A 8 21.34 -41.07 9.10
C ARG A 8 20.47 -40.02 8.41
N ARG A 9 20.97 -38.79 8.42
CA ARG A 9 20.43 -37.63 7.70
C ARG A 9 20.83 -37.69 6.21
N LEU A 10 19.82 -37.37 5.38
CA LEU A 10 19.76 -36.77 4.02
C LEU A 10 21.02 -36.00 3.53
N PRO A 11 21.27 -35.88 2.20
CA PRO A 11 20.37 -35.14 1.29
C PRO A 11 20.28 -35.63 -0.16
N PHE A 12 19.07 -35.96 -0.61
CA PHE A 12 18.76 -35.95 -2.04
C PHE A 12 18.53 -34.52 -2.49
N PHE A 13 19.55 -33.97 -3.15
CA PHE A 13 19.42 -32.85 -4.07
C PHE A 13 18.34 -33.15 -5.10
N TYR A 14 17.23 -32.40 -5.08
CA TYR A 14 16.43 -32.20 -6.27
C TYR A 14 16.26 -30.70 -6.52
N PHE A 15 17.06 -30.28 -7.49
CA PHE A 15 16.98 -29.05 -8.24
C PHE A 15 15.62 -29.04 -8.98
N PHE A 16 14.66 -28.24 -8.52
CA PHE A 16 13.46 -27.94 -9.31
C PHE A 16 13.26 -26.43 -9.38
N ILE A 17 13.91 -25.85 -10.38
CA ILE A 17 13.61 -24.51 -10.89
C ILE A 17 12.24 -24.59 -11.56
N ILE A 18 11.23 -23.93 -10.99
CA ILE A 18 10.09 -23.47 -11.78
C ILE A 18 9.93 -21.97 -11.58
N LEU A 19 10.41 -21.27 -12.60
CA LEU A 19 10.11 -19.89 -12.93
C LEU A 19 8.60 -19.75 -13.20
N PHE A 20 7.82 -19.23 -12.25
CA PHE A 20 6.49 -18.70 -12.54
C PHE A 20 6.52 -17.17 -12.49
N LEU A 21 6.73 -16.58 -13.67
CA LEU A 21 6.40 -15.20 -13.99
C LEU A 21 4.88 -15.01 -13.88
N PHE A 22 4.40 -14.44 -12.77
CA PHE A 22 3.07 -13.82 -12.74
C PHE A 22 3.21 -12.32 -12.97
N ILE A 23 3.19 -11.95 -14.24
CA ILE A 23 3.02 -10.58 -14.71
C ILE A 23 1.55 -10.22 -14.49
N SER A 24 1.22 -9.52 -13.40
CA SER A 24 -0.09 -8.87 -13.27
C SER A 24 -0.06 -7.54 -14.03
N GLN A 25 -0.30 -7.57 -15.34
CA GLN A 25 -0.73 -6.39 -16.08
C GLN A 25 -2.26 -6.41 -16.20
N THR A 26 -2.96 -5.76 -15.29
CA THR A 26 -4.36 -5.40 -15.52
C THR A 26 -4.42 -4.06 -16.22
N LYS A 27 -4.38 -4.05 -17.55
CA LYS A 27 -4.84 -2.90 -18.34
C LYS A 27 -6.36 -3.05 -18.50
N SER A 28 -7.15 -2.43 -17.63
CA SER A 28 -8.59 -2.31 -17.86
C SER A 28 -8.84 -1.27 -18.95
N ASN A 29 -8.83 -1.69 -20.21
CA ASN A 29 -9.44 -0.91 -21.29
C ASN A 29 -10.95 -1.17 -21.28
N ALA A 30 -11.67 -0.47 -20.42
CA ALA A 30 -13.12 -0.36 -20.56
C ALA A 30 -13.39 0.57 -21.75
N GLN A 31 -13.50 0.00 -22.95
CA GLN A 31 -13.96 0.72 -24.13
C GLN A 31 -15.49 0.85 -24.04
N LEU A 32 -15.98 2.03 -23.63
CA LEU A 32 -17.39 2.36 -23.70
C LEU A 32 -17.81 2.36 -25.17
N LYS A 33 -18.53 1.32 -25.58
CA LYS A 33 -19.20 1.26 -26.89
C LYS A 33 -20.39 2.22 -26.86
N THR A 34 -20.17 3.47 -27.24
CA THR A 34 -21.28 4.38 -27.55
C THR A 34 -21.75 4.08 -28.97
N ASN A 35 -23.04 3.80 -29.11
CA ASN A 35 -23.72 3.55 -30.37
C ASN A 35 -23.89 4.89 -31.12
N ASN A 36 -22.90 5.28 -31.93
CA ASN A 36 -23.11 6.34 -32.90
C ASN A 36 -23.97 5.80 -34.06
N LYS A 37 -25.27 6.14 -34.05
CA LYS A 37 -26.14 5.95 -35.21
C LYS A 37 -25.53 6.76 -36.36
N THR A 38 -24.90 6.08 -37.31
CA THR A 38 -24.35 6.69 -38.52
C THR A 38 -25.51 7.05 -39.43
N ILE A 39 -25.78 8.34 -39.62
CA ILE A 39 -26.64 8.82 -40.71
C ILE A 39 -25.73 9.06 -41.91
N SER A 40 -25.79 8.16 -42.89
CA SER A 40 -25.11 8.30 -44.17
C SER A 40 -25.86 9.31 -45.04
N GLY A 41 -25.38 10.56 -45.06
CA GLY A 41 -25.73 11.55 -46.07
C GLY A 41 -24.55 11.74 -47.01
N SER A 42 -24.71 11.35 -48.27
CA SER A 42 -23.75 11.61 -49.34
C SER A 42 -23.77 13.09 -49.70
N GLY A 43 -22.70 13.82 -49.38
CA GLY A 43 -22.54 15.23 -49.71
C GLY A 43 -21.08 15.66 -49.59
N GLN A 44 -20.38 15.59 -50.72
CA GLN A 44 -18.99 15.99 -50.92
C GLN A 44 -18.88 17.51 -51.02
N PHE A 45 -18.27 18.24 -50.08
CA PHE A 45 -17.68 19.57 -50.33
C PHE A 45 -16.61 19.96 -49.29
N GLY A 46 -15.48 20.48 -49.79
CA GLY A 46 -14.65 21.49 -49.12
C GLY A 46 -13.70 21.01 -48.01
N GLY A 47 -12.44 20.81 -48.35
CA GLY A 47 -11.38 20.53 -47.38
C GLY A 47 -11.20 21.68 -46.38
N THR A 48 -11.61 21.46 -45.14
CA THR A 48 -11.07 22.12 -43.96
C THR A 48 -10.83 21.05 -42.91
N SER A 49 -9.58 20.86 -42.48
CA SER A 49 -9.29 19.98 -41.34
C SER A 49 -9.83 20.65 -40.09
N ILE A 50 -10.97 20.16 -39.59
CA ILE A 50 -11.41 20.44 -38.23
C ILE A 50 -10.35 19.89 -37.27
N ILE A 51 -9.48 20.77 -36.76
CA ILE A 51 -8.58 20.46 -35.65
C ILE A 51 -9.50 20.23 -34.45
N GLY A 52 -9.85 18.98 -34.20
CA GLY A 52 -10.51 18.58 -32.95
C GLY A 52 -9.64 19.01 -31.76
N PRO A 53 -10.24 19.32 -30.60
CA PRO A 53 -9.49 19.77 -29.43
C PRO A 53 -8.36 18.77 -29.15
N LYS A 54 -7.13 19.29 -29.04
CA LYS A 54 -5.95 18.50 -28.70
C LYS A 54 -6.27 17.68 -27.44
N PRO A 55 -6.14 16.34 -27.47
CA PRO A 55 -6.43 15.52 -26.30
C PRO A 55 -5.58 16.00 -25.14
N SER A 56 -6.23 16.25 -24.00
CA SER A 56 -5.59 16.70 -22.77
C SER A 56 -4.48 15.71 -22.39
N GLU A 57 -3.24 16.19 -22.37
CA GLU A 57 -2.09 15.40 -21.94
C GLU A 57 -2.27 15.06 -20.46
N PHE A 58 -2.69 13.83 -20.15
CA PHE A 58 -2.74 13.33 -18.78
C PHE A 58 -1.33 13.39 -18.18
N LYS A 59 -1.06 14.45 -17.39
CA LYS A 59 0.20 14.58 -16.67
C LYS A 59 0.28 13.48 -15.61
N ASN A 60 1.02 12.43 -15.90
CA ASN A 60 1.34 11.38 -14.94
C ASN A 60 2.22 11.95 -13.83
N THR A 61 1.63 12.35 -12.71
CA THR A 61 2.37 12.81 -11.54
C THR A 61 2.81 11.60 -10.69
N THR A 62 4.12 11.36 -10.61
CA THR A 62 4.69 10.35 -9.71
C THR A 62 4.65 10.88 -8.27
N LYS A 63 3.96 10.16 -7.36
CA LYS A 63 3.92 10.49 -5.93
C LYS A 63 4.94 9.64 -5.17
N LYS A 64 5.80 10.28 -4.37
CA LYS A 64 6.72 9.59 -3.46
C LYS A 64 6.01 9.30 -2.15
N ILE A 65 5.91 8.03 -1.76
CA ILE A 65 5.36 7.62 -0.47
C ILE A 65 6.53 7.18 0.41
N THR A 66 6.60 7.73 1.62
CA THR A 66 7.62 7.34 2.61
C THR A 66 6.98 6.42 3.64
N TYR A 67 7.66 5.32 3.98
CA TYR A 67 7.25 4.38 5.01
C TYR A 67 8.20 4.44 6.19
N LEU A 68 7.65 4.45 7.40
CA LEU A 68 8.40 4.43 8.66
C LEU A 68 8.00 3.20 9.47
N ALA A 69 8.99 2.44 9.90
CA ALA A 69 8.81 1.37 10.87
C ALA A 69 8.33 1.96 12.21
N VAL A 70 7.21 1.46 12.73
CA VAL A 70 6.69 1.86 14.06
C VAL A 70 6.62 0.71 15.05
N SER A 71 6.93 -0.51 14.60
CA SER A 71 7.14 -1.67 15.46
C SER A 71 8.37 -2.45 14.99
N ASP A 72 8.77 -3.43 15.79
CA ASP A 72 9.68 -4.48 15.33
C ASP A 72 8.98 -5.46 14.38
N HIS A 73 9.78 -6.32 13.74
CA HIS A 73 9.26 -7.44 12.96
C HIS A 73 8.83 -8.55 13.93
N ARG A 74 7.53 -8.79 14.01
CA ARG A 74 6.96 -9.73 14.99
C ARG A 74 5.71 -10.44 14.43
N GLU A 75 5.16 -11.31 15.24
CA GLU A 75 3.95 -12.06 14.95
C GLU A 75 2.71 -11.27 15.38
N TRP A 76 1.80 -11.07 14.44
CA TRP A 76 0.48 -10.49 14.65
C TRP A 76 -0.57 -11.57 14.46
N THR A 77 -1.63 -11.54 15.24
CA THR A 77 -2.68 -12.56 15.19
C THR A 77 -3.95 -11.93 14.62
N ASN A 78 -4.52 -12.56 13.60
CA ASN A 78 -5.79 -12.13 13.03
C ASN A 78 -6.99 -12.58 13.90
N ASP A 79 -8.19 -12.14 13.53
CA ASP A 79 -9.47 -12.51 14.16
C ASP A 79 -9.77 -14.02 14.13
N GLN A 80 -9.07 -14.79 13.29
CA GLN A 80 -9.19 -16.25 13.16
C GLN A 80 -8.05 -17.02 13.84
N GLY A 81 -7.16 -16.35 14.59
CA GLY A 81 -6.01 -16.99 15.23
C GLY A 81 -4.81 -17.28 14.30
N LYS A 82 -4.87 -16.90 13.03
CA LYS A 82 -3.76 -17.04 12.08
C LYS A 82 -2.67 -16.00 12.35
N ILE A 83 -1.43 -16.46 12.30
CA ILE A 83 -0.23 -15.65 12.51
C ILE A 83 0.18 -14.93 11.22
N ILE A 84 0.50 -13.65 11.34
CA ILE A 84 1.02 -12.77 10.30
C ILE A 84 2.38 -12.24 10.79
N LYS A 85 3.47 -12.65 10.15
CA LYS A 85 4.82 -12.13 10.44
C LYS A 85 5.03 -10.83 9.68
N ALA A 86 5.04 -9.72 10.42
CA ALA A 86 5.10 -8.41 9.80
C ALA A 86 5.67 -7.34 10.74
N ARG A 87 6.03 -6.22 10.12
CA ARG A 87 6.32 -4.97 10.81
C ARG A 87 5.18 -3.98 10.57
N LEU A 88 4.69 -3.31 11.61
CA LEU A 88 3.76 -2.21 11.46
C LEU A 88 4.50 -0.98 10.91
N ILE A 89 3.92 -0.33 9.90
CA ILE A 89 4.51 0.84 9.27
C ILE A 89 3.53 2.01 9.26
N ALA A 90 4.03 3.19 9.62
CA ALA A 90 3.37 4.46 9.31
C ALA A 90 3.74 4.91 7.90
N PHE A 91 2.91 5.71 7.26
CA PHE A 91 3.20 6.26 5.94
C PHE A 91 2.88 7.75 5.85
N ASP A 92 3.65 8.43 5.01
CA ASP A 92 3.41 9.81 4.59
C ASP A 92 3.01 9.81 3.11
N SER A 93 1.89 10.47 2.79
CA SER A 93 1.41 10.66 1.41
C SER A 93 2.33 11.54 0.55
N GLY A 94 3.34 12.18 1.14
CA GLY A 94 4.38 12.90 0.41
C GLY A 94 3.90 14.20 -0.22
N ASP A 95 2.92 14.85 0.41
CA ASP A 95 2.49 16.18 -0.03
C ASP A 95 3.60 17.18 0.31
N LYS A 96 4.26 17.72 -0.72
CA LYS A 96 5.43 18.60 -0.55
C LYS A 96 5.07 19.96 0.05
N GLN A 97 3.79 20.35 0.01
CA GLN A 97 3.37 21.68 0.44
C GLN A 97 3.15 21.77 1.95
N LYS A 98 2.85 20.66 2.61
CA LYS A 98 2.60 20.61 4.05
C LYS A 98 3.19 19.32 4.61
N PHE A 99 4.04 19.44 5.63
CA PHE A 99 4.47 18.27 6.38
C PHE A 99 3.24 17.63 7.06
N ILE A 100 2.88 16.42 6.61
CA ILE A 100 1.80 15.62 7.18
C ILE A 100 2.46 14.60 8.11
N PRO A 101 2.09 14.55 9.40
CA PRO A 101 2.64 13.54 10.29
C PRO A 101 2.36 12.13 9.74
N PRO A 102 3.34 11.21 9.85
CA PRO A 102 3.17 9.82 9.42
C PRO A 102 1.91 9.21 10.05
N THR A 103 1.12 8.54 9.23
CA THR A 103 -0.18 7.98 9.65
C THR A 103 -0.06 6.47 9.86
N ILE A 104 -0.43 5.98 11.04
CA ILE A 104 -0.48 4.55 11.38
C ILE A 104 -1.81 3.94 10.93
N ILE A 105 -2.93 4.57 11.27
CA ILE A 105 -4.28 4.12 10.90
C ILE A 105 -4.89 5.11 9.91
N LYS A 106 -5.24 4.64 8.71
CA LYS A 106 -5.98 5.40 7.69
C LYS A 106 -7.18 4.60 7.22
N ASP A 107 -8.35 5.24 7.19
CA ASP A 107 -9.59 4.64 6.68
C ASP A 107 -9.89 3.26 7.32
N LYS A 108 -9.69 3.16 8.65
CA LYS A 108 -9.83 1.92 9.46
C LYS A 108 -8.86 0.79 9.07
N ASN A 109 -7.88 1.06 8.22
CA ASN A 109 -6.83 0.14 7.82
C ASN A 109 -5.49 0.55 8.40
N ILE A 110 -4.63 -0.44 8.52
CA ILE A 110 -3.22 -0.30 8.88
C ILE A 110 -2.36 -0.78 7.71
N ARG A 111 -1.08 -0.43 7.72
CA ARG A 111 -0.11 -0.97 6.78
C ARG A 111 0.89 -1.85 7.51
N MET A 112 1.06 -3.05 6.99
CA MET A 112 2.00 -4.04 7.49
C MET A 112 3.03 -4.34 6.41
N LEU A 113 4.32 -4.25 6.75
CA LEU A 113 5.40 -4.70 5.89
C LEU A 113 5.58 -6.21 6.11
N VAL A 114 5.15 -7.01 5.13
CA VAL A 114 5.31 -8.46 5.11
C VAL A 114 6.48 -8.78 4.18
N GLY A 115 7.58 -9.28 4.75
CA GLY A 115 8.85 -9.38 4.03
C GLY A 115 9.34 -8.00 3.60
N GLN A 116 9.26 -7.72 2.30
CA GLN A 116 9.68 -6.44 1.71
C GLN A 116 8.53 -5.64 1.10
N LYS A 117 7.28 -6.12 1.22
CA LYS A 117 6.12 -5.50 0.55
C LYS A 117 5.14 -4.92 1.58
N PRO A 118 4.71 -3.66 1.42
CA PRO A 118 3.68 -3.08 2.26
C PRO A 118 2.30 -3.63 1.85
N TYR A 119 1.55 -4.13 2.83
CA TYR A 119 0.20 -4.64 2.67
C TYR A 119 -0.78 -3.79 3.47
N ILE A 120 -1.96 -3.51 2.90
CA ILE A 120 -3.04 -2.82 3.59
C ILE A 120 -3.88 -3.88 4.29
N PHE A 121 -3.95 -3.82 5.61
CA PHE A 121 -4.68 -4.78 6.43
C PHE A 121 -5.80 -4.08 7.21
N PRO A 122 -7.04 -4.60 7.21
CA PRO A 122 -8.12 -4.03 8.01
C PRO A 122 -7.81 -4.18 9.50
N LEU A 123 -7.88 -3.09 10.27
CA LEU A 123 -7.59 -3.14 11.70
C LEU A 123 -8.55 -4.09 12.42
N SER A 124 -9.83 -4.09 12.02
CA SER A 124 -10.86 -4.97 12.57
C SER A 124 -10.62 -6.47 12.34
N LYS A 125 -9.66 -6.83 11.47
CA LYS A 125 -9.28 -8.22 11.20
C LYS A 125 -8.11 -8.71 12.05
N LEU A 126 -7.58 -7.88 12.95
CA LEU A 126 -6.66 -8.33 13.99
C LEU A 126 -7.44 -8.85 15.20
N ASN A 127 -6.80 -9.64 16.06
CA ASN A 127 -7.37 -9.93 17.36
C ASN A 127 -7.45 -8.66 18.22
N GLU A 128 -8.31 -8.68 19.24
CA GLU A 128 -8.59 -7.49 20.07
C GLU A 128 -7.34 -6.92 20.76
N VAL A 129 -6.43 -7.81 21.20
CA VAL A 129 -5.17 -7.42 21.85
C VAL A 129 -4.33 -6.56 20.91
N ASN A 130 -4.07 -7.03 19.68
CA ASN A 130 -3.29 -6.30 18.70
C ASN A 130 -4.02 -5.03 18.23
N GLN A 131 -5.35 -5.07 18.10
CA GLN A 131 -6.13 -3.89 17.77
C GLN A 131 -5.91 -2.79 18.80
N LYS A 132 -6.06 -3.11 20.08
CA LYS A 132 -5.89 -2.17 21.18
C LYS A 132 -4.49 -1.57 21.20
N GLU A 133 -3.46 -2.40 21.08
CA GLU A 133 -2.07 -1.93 21.06
C GLU A 133 -1.81 -0.93 19.92
N ILE A 134 -2.31 -1.22 18.71
CA ILE A 134 -2.11 -0.31 17.58
C ILE A 134 -2.86 1.01 17.76
N VAL A 135 -4.06 0.97 18.36
CA VAL A 135 -4.82 2.18 18.69
C VAL A 135 -4.09 3.03 19.72
N GLU A 136 -3.55 2.41 20.76
CA GLU A 136 -2.74 3.09 21.79
C GLU A 136 -1.50 3.72 21.18
N LEU A 137 -0.77 2.99 20.34
CA LEU A 137 0.39 3.49 19.61
C LEU A 137 0.04 4.70 18.74
N ASN A 138 -1.06 4.62 17.98
CA ASN A 138 -1.54 5.72 17.15
C ASN A 138 -1.91 6.96 17.97
N ASN A 139 -2.53 6.77 19.14
CA ASN A 139 -2.87 7.87 20.04
C ASN A 139 -1.60 8.51 20.64
N GLY A 140 -0.63 7.70 21.06
CA GLY A 140 0.66 8.16 21.54
C GLY A 140 1.40 8.98 20.49
N PHE A 141 1.42 8.51 19.24
CA PHE A 141 2.04 9.20 18.11
C PHE A 141 1.38 10.55 17.83
N LYS A 142 0.04 10.60 17.79
CA LYS A 142 -0.72 11.85 17.62
C LYS A 142 -0.46 12.84 18.76
N ALA A 143 -0.41 12.36 20.00
CA ALA A 143 -0.19 13.20 21.17
C ALA A 143 1.23 13.80 21.17
N HIS A 144 2.26 12.98 20.88
CA HIS A 144 3.64 13.45 20.76
C HIS A 144 3.74 14.58 19.72
N TYR A 145 3.15 14.38 18.54
CA TYR A 145 3.21 15.36 17.47
C TYR A 145 2.52 16.69 17.81
N LYS A 146 1.34 16.63 18.46
CA LYS A 146 0.65 17.85 18.95
C LYS A 146 1.52 18.68 19.89
N ARG A 147 2.25 18.03 20.81
CA ARG A 147 3.15 18.70 21.75
C ARG A 147 4.29 19.39 21.02
N VAL A 148 4.93 18.70 20.07
CA VAL A 148 6.04 19.26 19.26
C VAL A 148 5.58 20.52 18.51
N GLN A 149 4.40 20.51 17.90
CA GLN A 149 3.86 21.67 17.21
C GLN A 149 3.60 22.86 18.15
N GLN A 150 3.03 22.61 19.34
CA GLN A 150 2.79 23.66 20.33
C GLN A 150 4.11 24.28 20.82
N THR A 151 5.14 23.47 21.07
CA THR A 151 6.46 23.96 21.47
C THR A 151 7.09 24.82 20.37
N GLN A 152 7.00 24.42 19.11
CA GLN A 152 7.51 25.22 17.98
C GLN A 152 6.77 26.55 17.84
N LYS A 153 5.43 26.55 17.91
CA LYS A 153 4.63 27.78 17.85
C LYS A 153 5.01 28.76 18.96
N LYS A 154 5.24 28.27 20.19
CA LYS A 154 5.67 29.11 21.32
C LYS A 154 7.07 29.70 21.11
N LYS A 155 8.00 28.94 20.50
CA LYS A 155 9.34 29.44 20.17
C LYS A 155 9.31 30.54 19.10
N ASN A 156 8.50 30.38 18.06
CA ASN A 156 8.42 31.33 16.94
C ASN A 156 7.62 32.61 17.28
N SER A 157 6.96 32.65 18.43
CA SER A 157 6.17 33.79 18.92
C SER A 157 6.90 34.65 19.95
N LYS A 158 8.15 34.29 20.31
CA LYS A 158 9.05 35.07 21.16
C LYS A 158 10.16 35.64 20.30
#